data_AF-A0A973URX3-F1
#
_entry.id   AF-A0A973URX3-F1
#
_cell.length_a   1.000
_cell.length_b   1.000
_cell.length_c   1.000
_cell.angle_alpha   90.00
_cell.angle_beta   90.00
_cell.angle_gamma   90.00
#
_symmetry.space_group_name_H-M   'P 1'
#
loop_
_entity.id
_entity.type
_entity.pdbx_description
1 polymer ?
#
loop_
_entity_poly.entity_id
_entity_poly.type
_entity_poly.pdbx_seq_one_letter_code
_entity_poly.pdbx_strand_id
1 'polypeptide(L)'
;AAAGAAVSTPLLVYGLRQSNQVSYIQPITFATFTEYATVLFGGVPLALLVILVGLFGLPLRWPSAVFTTWAAGPALALAVVSLAMPMFLPRYLLFTTPGWALLAGVALSRVRPLWAGAVVLIIAMLGLPMQAQVRSTGGHEQATGDAAAIVAANTRPGDAVVYADDEPVGAWTLRDAIAHYVPPDRRPSDILATNPPRHDGLLLATECAEVARCLTPAKRIWVIRVGTLPDPLTGIGAKKDEALRKRFRTKQVWYPEGLTVALLEPAITR
;
A
#
# COMPACT_ATOMS: atom_id res chain seq x y z
N ALA A 1 -21.21 -28.15 2.83
CA ALA A 1 -21.42 -26.71 3.12
C ALA A 1 -21.43 -26.42 4.63
N ALA A 2 -22.34 -27.03 5.42
CA ALA A 2 -22.47 -26.75 6.87
C ALA A 2 -21.20 -27.03 7.71
N ALA A 3 -20.51 -28.14 7.45
CA ALA A 3 -19.25 -28.45 8.16
C ALA A 3 -18.12 -27.44 7.85
N GLY A 4 -18.05 -26.97 6.60
CA GLY A 4 -17.10 -25.94 6.19
C GLY A 4 -17.41 -24.57 6.80
N ALA A 5 -18.68 -24.21 6.92
CA ALA A 5 -19.10 -22.99 7.61
C ALA A 5 -18.75 -23.03 9.11
N ALA A 6 -18.98 -24.17 9.77
CA ALA A 6 -18.63 -24.34 11.18
C ALA A 6 -17.12 -24.21 11.44
N VAL A 7 -16.27 -24.82 10.60
CA VAL A 7 -14.80 -24.74 10.72
C VAL A 7 -14.27 -23.33 10.44
N SER A 8 -14.89 -22.59 9.50
CA SER A 8 -14.46 -21.22 9.17
C SER A 8 -15.01 -20.15 10.13
N THR A 9 -15.97 -20.49 11.00
CA THR A 9 -16.64 -19.51 11.88
C THR A 9 -15.65 -18.79 12.82
N PRO A 10 -14.75 -19.49 13.54
CA PRO A 10 -13.76 -18.80 14.38
C PRO A 10 -12.88 -17.85 13.56
N LEU A 11 -12.40 -18.29 12.38
CA LEU A 11 -11.58 -17.47 11.50
C LEU A 11 -12.33 -16.22 11.04
N LEU A 12 -13.60 -16.34 10.69
CA LEU A 12 -14.46 -15.22 10.31
C LEU A 12 -14.64 -14.25 11.49
N VAL A 13 -14.91 -14.75 12.69
CA VAL A 13 -15.08 -13.90 13.89
C VAL A 13 -13.79 -13.14 14.23
N TYR A 14 -12.64 -13.80 14.21
CA TYR A 14 -11.36 -13.14 14.46
C TYR A 14 -10.98 -12.17 13.33
N GLY A 15 -11.24 -12.54 12.06
CA GLY A 15 -11.00 -11.68 10.91
C GLY A 15 -11.86 -10.41 10.92
N LEU A 16 -13.15 -10.52 11.28
CA LEU A 16 -14.06 -9.37 11.40
C LEU A 16 -13.60 -8.38 12.48
N ARG A 17 -12.98 -8.86 13.57
CA ARG A 17 -12.38 -7.99 14.61
C ARG A 17 -11.12 -7.25 14.12
N GLN A 18 -10.56 -7.66 12.99
CA GLN A 18 -9.37 -7.06 12.37
C GLN A 18 -9.71 -6.29 11.08
N SER A 19 -10.99 -5.98 10.83
CA SER A 19 -11.44 -5.28 9.62
C SER A 19 -10.82 -3.89 9.43
N ASN A 20 -10.26 -3.30 10.49
CA ASN A 20 -9.50 -2.04 10.39
C ASN A 20 -8.28 -2.14 9.46
N GLN A 21 -7.79 -3.35 9.14
CA GLN A 21 -6.72 -3.51 8.14
C GLN A 21 -7.16 -3.17 6.71
N VAL A 22 -8.46 -3.09 6.45
CA VAL A 22 -9.03 -2.80 5.13
C VAL A 22 -10.02 -1.62 5.15
N SER A 23 -10.15 -0.94 6.29
CA SER A 23 -11.11 0.16 6.48
C SER A 23 -10.81 1.40 5.63
N TYR A 24 -9.57 1.55 5.15
CA TYR A 24 -9.16 2.63 4.25
C TYR A 24 -9.73 2.48 2.82
N ILE A 25 -10.22 1.29 2.44
CA ILE A 25 -10.79 1.06 1.10
C ILE A 25 -12.09 1.88 0.97
N GLN A 26 -12.10 2.80 0.02
CA GLN A 26 -13.25 3.66 -0.23
C GLN A 26 -14.27 3.00 -1.17
N PRO A 27 -15.54 3.45 -1.16
CA PRO A 27 -16.51 3.07 -2.17
C PRO A 27 -16.01 3.36 -3.60
N ILE A 28 -16.54 2.61 -4.57
CA ILE A 28 -16.16 2.80 -5.99
C ILE A 28 -16.57 4.20 -6.43
N THR A 29 -15.60 4.96 -6.93
CA THR A 29 -15.79 6.28 -7.53
C THR A 29 -15.17 6.32 -8.93
N PHE A 30 -15.28 7.47 -9.61
CA PHE A 30 -14.59 7.66 -10.89
C PHE A 30 -13.06 7.51 -10.75
N ALA A 31 -12.48 7.94 -9.62
CA ALA A 31 -11.05 7.82 -9.35
C ALA A 31 -10.58 6.35 -9.32
N THR A 32 -11.44 5.45 -8.86
CA THR A 32 -11.17 4.00 -8.81
C THR A 32 -10.87 3.41 -10.19
N PHE A 33 -11.48 3.93 -11.27
CA PHE A 33 -11.20 3.47 -12.64
C PHE A 33 -9.83 3.92 -13.13
N THR A 34 -9.43 5.15 -12.80
CA THR A 34 -8.09 5.64 -13.10
C THR A 34 -7.04 4.83 -12.35
N GLU A 35 -7.26 4.54 -11.07
CA GLU A 35 -6.38 3.68 -10.27
C GLU A 35 -6.33 2.26 -10.84
N TYR A 36 -7.48 1.68 -11.23
CA TYR A 36 -7.55 0.39 -11.89
C TYR A 36 -6.72 0.33 -13.18
N ALA A 37 -6.87 1.34 -14.03
CA ALA A 37 -6.09 1.46 -15.27
C ALA A 37 -4.58 1.56 -14.99
N THR A 38 -4.20 2.37 -14.01
CA THR A 38 -2.80 2.57 -13.63
C THR A 38 -2.19 1.30 -13.04
N VAL A 39 -2.86 0.65 -12.09
CA VAL A 39 -2.31 -0.53 -11.39
C VAL A 39 -2.24 -1.76 -12.30
N LEU A 40 -3.26 -2.02 -13.12
CA LEU A 40 -3.28 -3.22 -13.97
C LEU A 40 -2.50 -3.06 -15.27
N PHE A 41 -2.54 -1.87 -15.87
CA PHE A 41 -1.99 -1.65 -17.22
C PHE A 41 -0.83 -0.66 -17.24
N GLY A 42 -0.52 0.03 -16.14
CA GLY A 42 0.50 1.08 -16.09
C GLY A 42 -0.02 2.48 -16.46
N GLY A 43 -1.30 2.62 -16.84
CA GLY A 43 -1.90 3.93 -17.09
C GLY A 43 -3.14 3.87 -17.98
N VAL A 44 -3.90 4.97 -18.00
CA VAL A 44 -5.15 5.09 -18.78
C VAL A 44 -4.96 4.85 -20.28
N PRO A 45 -3.95 5.44 -20.97
CA PRO A 45 -3.80 5.22 -22.42
C PRO A 45 -3.54 3.76 -22.78
N LEU A 46 -2.70 3.08 -22.01
CA LEU A 46 -2.38 1.67 -22.24
C LEU A 46 -3.56 0.76 -21.89
N ALA A 47 -4.29 1.06 -20.81
CA ALA A 47 -5.53 0.37 -20.47
C ALA A 47 -6.55 0.47 -21.61
N LEU A 48 -6.82 1.68 -22.12
CA LEU A 48 -7.76 1.88 -23.23
C LEU A 48 -7.32 1.11 -24.48
N LEU A 49 -6.03 1.18 -24.86
CA LEU A 49 -5.51 0.44 -26.00
C LEU A 49 -5.74 -1.07 -25.85
N VAL A 50 -5.32 -1.65 -24.73
CA VAL A 50 -5.44 -3.10 -24.49
C VAL A 50 -6.90 -3.54 -24.40
N ILE A 51 -7.75 -2.78 -23.70
CA ILE A 51 -9.17 -3.07 -23.59
C ILE A 51 -9.83 -3.01 -24.96
N LEU A 52 -9.64 -1.94 -25.73
CA LEU A 52 -10.24 -1.79 -27.07
C LEU A 52 -9.79 -2.91 -28.01
N VAL A 53 -8.48 -3.22 -28.06
CA VAL A 53 -7.96 -4.34 -28.86
C VAL A 53 -8.57 -5.66 -28.36
N GLY A 54 -8.66 -5.87 -27.04
CA GLY A 54 -9.29 -7.04 -26.44
C GLY A 54 -10.78 -7.18 -26.80
N LEU A 55 -11.51 -6.07 -26.94
CA LEU A 55 -12.91 -6.06 -27.39
C LEU A 55 -13.05 -6.55 -28.84
N PHE A 56 -12.12 -6.19 -29.75
CA PHE A 56 -12.06 -6.79 -31.10
C PHE A 56 -11.66 -8.28 -31.07
N GLY A 57 -11.13 -8.74 -29.94
CA GLY A 57 -10.84 -10.12 -29.62
C GLY A 57 -12.07 -10.94 -29.25
N LEU A 58 -13.24 -10.34 -29.05
CA LEU A 58 -14.51 -10.97 -28.64
C LEU A 58 -15.32 -11.56 -29.80
N PRO A 59 -15.28 -12.88 -29.99
CA PRO A 59 -16.42 -13.63 -30.51
C PRO A 59 -16.92 -14.62 -29.45
N LEU A 60 -18.23 -14.95 -29.47
CA LEU A 60 -18.90 -15.91 -28.56
C LEU A 60 -18.46 -17.39 -28.73
N ARG A 61 -17.22 -17.65 -29.15
CA ARG A 61 -16.62 -19.00 -29.19
C ARG A 61 -15.93 -19.30 -27.87
N TRP A 62 -16.00 -20.56 -27.45
CA TRP A 62 -15.62 -21.05 -26.12
C TRP A 62 -14.28 -20.52 -25.59
N PRO A 63 -13.18 -20.46 -26.38
CA PRO A 63 -11.89 -19.95 -25.88
C PRO A 63 -11.91 -18.47 -25.53
N SER A 64 -12.59 -17.64 -26.32
CA SER A 64 -12.72 -16.20 -26.06
C SER A 64 -13.60 -15.93 -24.85
N ALA A 65 -14.64 -16.74 -24.63
CA ALA A 65 -15.47 -16.65 -23.43
C ALA A 65 -14.64 -16.88 -22.15
N VAL A 66 -13.73 -17.87 -22.14
CA VAL A 66 -12.84 -18.12 -21.00
C VAL A 66 -11.95 -16.90 -20.72
N PHE A 67 -11.33 -16.31 -21.74
CA PHE A 67 -10.47 -15.13 -21.56
C PHE A 67 -11.27 -13.90 -21.11
N THR A 68 -12.48 -13.70 -21.62
CA THR A 68 -13.39 -12.63 -21.16
C THR A 68 -13.81 -12.83 -19.71
N THR A 69 -14.22 -14.04 -19.34
CA THR A 69 -14.57 -14.37 -17.96
C THR A 69 -13.39 -14.16 -17.03
N TRP A 70 -12.17 -14.51 -17.43
CA TRP A 70 -10.97 -14.25 -16.62
C TRP A 70 -10.63 -12.76 -16.51
N ALA A 71 -10.69 -12.03 -17.63
CA ALA A 71 -10.31 -10.61 -17.70
C ALA A 71 -11.27 -9.70 -16.93
N ALA A 72 -12.59 -9.93 -17.06
CA ALA A 72 -13.62 -9.04 -16.52
C ALA A 72 -14.43 -9.67 -15.37
N GLY A 73 -14.58 -10.99 -15.32
CA GLY A 73 -15.42 -11.68 -14.35
C GLY A 73 -15.06 -11.36 -12.88
N PRO A 74 -13.78 -11.50 -12.46
CA PRO A 74 -13.38 -11.14 -11.10
C PRO A 74 -13.58 -9.66 -10.76
N ALA A 75 -13.34 -8.76 -11.72
CA ALA A 75 -13.54 -7.32 -11.53
C ALA A 75 -15.03 -6.99 -11.32
N LEU A 76 -15.91 -7.58 -12.15
CA LEU A 76 -17.36 -7.43 -12.01
C LEU A 76 -17.87 -8.04 -10.70
N ALA A 77 -17.42 -9.24 -10.35
CA ALA A 77 -17.79 -9.89 -9.10
C ALA A 77 -17.35 -9.07 -7.88
N LEU A 78 -16.11 -8.55 -7.89
CA LEU A 78 -15.61 -7.71 -6.81
C LEU A 78 -16.35 -6.37 -6.76
N ALA A 79 -16.71 -5.79 -7.90
CA ALA A 79 -17.52 -4.56 -7.94
C ALA A 79 -18.89 -4.77 -7.29
N VAL A 80 -19.56 -5.89 -7.59
CA VAL A 80 -20.85 -6.25 -6.97
C VAL A 80 -20.69 -6.46 -5.46
N VAL A 81 -19.67 -7.20 -5.01
CA VAL A 81 -19.37 -7.36 -3.58
C VAL A 81 -19.13 -6.00 -2.93
N SER A 82 -18.45 -5.10 -3.64
CA SER A 82 -18.10 -3.76 -3.16
C SER A 82 -19.29 -2.82 -2.99
N LEU A 83 -20.48 -3.17 -3.50
CA LEU A 83 -21.71 -2.44 -3.23
C LEU A 83 -22.21 -2.64 -1.79
N ALA A 84 -21.91 -3.80 -1.18
CA ALA A 84 -22.30 -4.10 0.19
C ALA A 84 -21.20 -3.71 1.20
N MET A 85 -19.93 -3.96 0.86
CA MET A 85 -18.78 -3.64 1.69
C MET A 85 -17.63 -3.16 0.79
N PRO A 86 -17.14 -1.91 0.94
CA PRO A 86 -16.05 -1.38 0.12
C PRO A 86 -14.82 -2.30 0.12
N MET A 87 -14.63 -3.02 -0.99
CA MET A 87 -13.58 -4.05 -1.14
C MET A 87 -12.90 -3.98 -2.51
N PHE A 88 -13.34 -3.06 -3.38
CA PHE A 88 -12.77 -2.91 -4.71
C PHE A 88 -11.41 -2.22 -4.64
N LEU A 89 -10.35 -3.03 -4.77
CA LEU A 89 -8.97 -2.55 -4.76
C LEU A 89 -8.24 -3.12 -5.98
N PRO A 90 -7.69 -2.29 -6.88
CA PRO A 90 -7.10 -2.75 -8.14
C PRO A 90 -6.08 -3.87 -8.01
N ARG A 91 -5.24 -3.85 -6.97
CA ARG A 91 -4.23 -4.89 -6.77
C ARG A 91 -4.79 -6.29 -6.53
N TYR A 92 -6.04 -6.43 -6.08
CA TYR A 92 -6.73 -7.72 -5.97
C TYR A 92 -7.06 -8.31 -7.35
N LEU A 93 -6.97 -7.52 -8.41
CA LEU A 93 -7.34 -7.88 -9.77
C LEU A 93 -6.11 -8.01 -10.70
N LEU A 94 -4.88 -7.91 -10.18
CA LEU A 94 -3.65 -8.07 -11.00
C LEU A 94 -3.62 -9.41 -11.74
N PHE A 95 -4.20 -10.46 -11.16
CA PHE A 95 -4.27 -11.78 -11.78
C PHE A 95 -5.19 -11.85 -13.01
N THR A 96 -5.99 -10.81 -13.30
CA THR A 96 -6.83 -10.74 -14.52
C THR A 96 -6.08 -10.16 -15.71
N THR A 97 -4.90 -9.55 -15.50
CA THR A 97 -4.08 -8.95 -16.57
C THR A 97 -3.72 -9.92 -17.70
N PRO A 98 -3.41 -11.22 -17.46
CA PRO A 98 -3.13 -12.15 -18.55
C PRO A 98 -4.40 -12.44 -19.40
N GLY A 99 -5.59 -12.40 -18.81
CA GLY A 99 -6.85 -12.53 -19.54
C GLY A 99 -7.04 -11.42 -20.58
N TRP A 100 -6.72 -10.17 -20.21
CA TRP A 100 -6.72 -9.04 -21.12
C TRP A 100 -5.66 -9.19 -22.23
N ALA A 101 -4.45 -9.64 -21.89
CA ALA A 101 -3.39 -9.90 -22.86
C ALA A 101 -3.77 -10.99 -23.89
N LEU A 102 -4.42 -12.06 -23.43
CA LEU A 102 -4.89 -13.15 -24.30
C LEU A 102 -6.02 -12.69 -25.23
N LEU A 103 -6.97 -11.89 -24.74
CA LEU A 103 -8.00 -11.27 -25.59
C LEU A 103 -7.39 -10.37 -26.66
N ALA A 104 -6.42 -9.54 -26.28
CA ALA A 104 -5.71 -8.70 -27.23
C ALA A 104 -4.94 -9.55 -28.27
N GLY A 105 -4.26 -10.61 -27.84
CA GLY A 105 -3.56 -11.55 -28.73
C GLY A 105 -4.50 -12.24 -29.73
N VAL A 106 -5.69 -12.64 -29.28
CA VAL A 106 -6.73 -13.21 -30.15
C VAL A 106 -7.18 -12.20 -31.21
N ALA A 107 -7.35 -10.92 -30.86
CA ALA A 107 -7.66 -9.87 -31.83
C ALA A 107 -6.52 -9.70 -32.86
N LEU A 108 -5.28 -9.61 -32.38
CA LEU A 108 -4.10 -9.38 -33.21
C LEU A 108 -3.78 -10.55 -34.16
N SER A 109 -4.15 -11.78 -33.80
CA SER A 109 -4.01 -12.95 -34.67
C SER A 109 -4.83 -12.89 -35.96
N ARG A 110 -5.83 -11.98 -36.03
CA ARG A 110 -6.74 -11.83 -37.17
C ARG A 110 -6.31 -10.74 -38.16
N VAL A 111 -5.26 -9.98 -37.84
CA VAL A 111 -4.74 -8.90 -38.69
C VAL A 111 -3.39 -9.29 -39.28
N ARG A 112 -2.92 -8.52 -40.28
CA ARG A 112 -1.62 -8.78 -40.90
C ARG A 112 -0.50 -8.67 -39.87
N PRO A 113 0.55 -9.51 -39.92
CA PRO A 113 1.64 -9.48 -38.93
C PRO A 113 2.31 -8.12 -38.76
N LEU A 114 2.40 -7.32 -39.83
CA LEU A 114 2.91 -5.96 -39.78
C LEU A 114 2.10 -5.07 -38.82
N TRP A 115 0.77 -5.11 -38.92
CA TRP A 115 -0.13 -4.33 -38.05
C TRP A 115 -0.15 -4.88 -36.63
N ALA A 116 -0.12 -6.21 -36.46
CA ALA A 116 0.00 -6.83 -35.14
C ALA A 116 1.30 -6.39 -34.44
N GLY A 117 2.43 -6.43 -35.16
CA GLY A 117 3.72 -5.97 -34.67
C GLY A 117 3.72 -4.48 -34.31
N ALA A 118 3.09 -3.64 -35.13
CA ALA A 118 2.94 -2.22 -34.82
C ALA A 118 2.16 -1.98 -33.51
N VAL A 119 1.06 -2.69 -33.27
CA VAL A 119 0.30 -2.57 -32.02
C VAL A 119 1.12 -3.05 -30.81
N VAL A 120 1.82 -4.18 -30.93
CA VAL A 120 2.72 -4.68 -29.88
C VAL A 120 3.83 -3.68 -29.57
N LEU A 121 4.41 -3.04 -30.59
CA LEU A 121 5.42 -2.01 -30.42
C LEU A 121 4.86 -0.78 -29.68
N ILE A 122 3.64 -0.35 -30.01
CA ILE A 122 2.97 0.74 -29.30
C ILE A 122 2.73 0.38 -27.83
N ILE A 123 2.23 -0.83 -27.55
CA ILE A 123 2.07 -1.35 -26.18
C ILE A 123 3.41 -1.33 -25.44
N ALA A 124 4.49 -1.78 -26.08
CA ALA A 124 5.83 -1.78 -25.49
C ALA A 124 6.31 -0.35 -25.20
N MET A 125 6.17 0.59 -26.15
CA MET A 125 6.56 1.99 -25.96
C MET A 125 5.77 2.67 -24.83
N LEU A 126 4.46 2.40 -24.75
CA LEU A 126 3.59 2.89 -23.68
C LEU A 126 3.77 2.14 -22.35
N GLY A 127 4.37 0.94 -22.34
CA GLY A 127 4.53 0.13 -21.12
C GLY A 127 5.93 0.26 -20.51
N LEU A 128 6.96 0.47 -21.34
CA LEU A 128 8.37 0.46 -20.91
C LEU A 128 8.69 1.48 -19.82
N PRO A 129 8.31 2.78 -19.93
CA PRO A 129 8.59 3.74 -18.87
C PRO A 129 7.89 3.37 -17.55
N MET A 130 6.71 2.77 -17.63
CA MET A 130 5.90 2.39 -16.47
C MET A 130 6.51 1.16 -15.78
N GLN A 131 7.02 0.21 -16.57
CA GLN A 131 7.82 -0.91 -16.07
C GLN A 131 9.13 -0.44 -15.43
N ALA A 132 9.76 0.62 -15.95
CA ALA A 132 10.93 1.23 -15.33
C ALA A 132 10.57 1.93 -14.01
N GLN A 133 9.46 2.68 -13.99
CA GLN A 133 8.98 3.39 -12.81
C GLN A 133 8.63 2.44 -11.66
N VAL A 134 7.88 1.36 -11.91
CA VAL A 134 7.51 0.38 -10.86
C VAL A 134 8.74 -0.30 -10.23
N ARG A 135 9.86 -0.37 -10.96
CA ARG A 135 11.13 -0.94 -10.47
C ARG A 135 12.03 0.09 -9.78
N SER A 136 11.63 1.36 -9.72
CA SER A 136 12.37 2.38 -8.97
C SER A 136 12.13 2.22 -7.46
N THR A 137 12.94 2.90 -6.63
CA THR A 137 12.84 2.83 -5.17
C THR A 137 11.48 3.31 -4.63
N GLY A 138 10.86 4.30 -5.29
CA GLY A 138 9.52 4.81 -5.01
C GLY A 138 8.43 4.30 -5.94
N GLY A 139 8.71 3.29 -6.76
CA GLY A 139 7.80 2.79 -7.82
C GLY A 139 6.45 2.25 -7.34
N HIS A 140 6.27 2.13 -6.03
CA HIS A 140 5.04 1.72 -5.34
C HIS A 140 4.52 2.83 -4.43
N GLU A 141 4.73 4.09 -4.83
CA GLU A 141 4.29 5.32 -4.14
C GLU A 141 4.96 5.59 -2.79
N GLN A 142 5.83 4.69 -2.31
CA GLN A 142 6.53 4.82 -1.03
C GLN A 142 7.97 4.35 -1.15
N ALA A 143 8.92 5.28 -1.07
CA ALA A 143 10.35 4.98 -1.04
C ALA A 143 10.81 4.49 0.35
N THR A 144 10.25 3.36 0.79
CA THR A 144 10.50 2.77 2.12
C THR A 144 11.98 2.45 2.37
N GLY A 145 12.71 2.03 1.33
CA GLY A 145 14.15 1.82 1.38
C GLY A 145 14.93 3.11 1.67
N ASP A 146 14.56 4.23 1.03
CA ASP A 146 15.21 5.53 1.22
C ASP A 146 14.92 6.08 2.63
N ALA A 147 13.67 5.95 3.09
CA ALA A 147 13.29 6.29 4.47
C ALA A 147 14.11 5.49 5.50
N ALA A 148 14.26 4.18 5.30
CA ALA A 148 15.07 3.33 6.16
C ALA A 148 16.56 3.68 6.11
N ALA A 149 17.10 4.01 4.93
CA ALA A 149 18.48 4.46 4.78
C ALA A 149 18.75 5.76 5.56
N ILE A 150 17.81 6.72 5.52
CA ILE A 150 17.86 7.95 6.31
C ILE A 150 17.92 7.63 7.82
N VAL A 151 17.02 6.77 8.30
CA VAL A 151 17.00 6.34 9.70
C VAL A 151 18.32 5.64 10.08
N ALA A 152 18.76 4.66 9.28
CA ALA A 152 19.97 3.87 9.54
C ALA A 152 21.26 4.71 9.53
N ALA A 153 21.31 5.80 8.75
CA ALA A 153 22.47 6.70 8.69
C ALA A 153 22.56 7.68 9.86
N ASN A 154 21.43 7.98 10.53
CA ASN A 154 21.33 9.06 11.51
C ASN A 154 20.94 8.57 12.92
N THR A 155 20.59 7.29 13.05
CA THR A 155 20.24 6.67 14.33
C THR A 155 21.46 6.60 15.25
N ARG A 156 21.24 6.83 16.54
CA ARG A 156 22.22 6.59 17.60
C ARG A 156 21.67 5.56 18.61
N PRO A 157 22.56 4.89 19.37
CA PRO A 157 22.13 4.05 20.48
C PRO A 157 21.20 4.82 21.44
N GLY A 158 20.04 4.23 21.74
CA GLY A 158 19.02 4.82 22.60
C GLY A 158 18.00 5.73 21.90
N ASP A 159 18.08 5.90 20.58
CA ASP A 159 17.00 6.53 19.82
C ASP A 159 15.73 5.65 19.87
N ALA A 160 14.59 6.32 19.93
CA ALA A 160 13.28 5.69 19.87
C ALA A 160 12.56 6.03 18.56
N VAL A 161 11.53 5.25 18.20
CA VAL A 161 10.64 5.53 17.07
C VAL A 161 9.18 5.52 17.51
N VAL A 162 8.39 6.40 16.91
CA VAL A 162 6.95 6.53 17.11
C VAL A 162 6.27 6.56 15.74
N TYR A 163 5.15 5.85 15.64
CA TYR A 163 4.29 5.78 14.46
C TYR A 163 2.91 6.38 14.79
N ALA A 164 2.13 6.75 13.78
CA ALA A 164 0.77 7.23 14.01
C ALA A 164 -0.17 6.13 14.53
N ASP A 165 -1.21 6.53 15.27
CA ASP A 165 -2.32 5.64 15.66
C ASP A 165 -3.07 5.11 14.44
N ASP A 166 -3.29 6.00 13.46
CA ASP A 166 -3.94 5.70 12.21
C ASP A 166 -3.25 6.49 11.09
N GLU A 167 -2.91 5.80 10.00
CA GLU A 167 -2.40 6.43 8.79
C GLU A 167 -3.49 6.35 7.72
N PRO A 168 -3.63 7.37 6.86
CA PRO A 168 -4.68 7.38 5.84
C PRO A 168 -4.61 6.17 4.92
N VAL A 169 -3.43 5.58 4.74
CA VAL A 169 -3.23 4.30 4.05
C VAL A 169 -2.12 3.52 4.77
N GLY A 170 -2.41 2.27 5.15
CA GLY A 170 -1.36 1.32 5.52
C GLY A 170 -0.70 1.57 6.88
N ALA A 171 -1.44 1.84 7.95
CA ALA A 171 -0.88 2.04 9.30
C ALA A 171 0.05 0.90 9.80
N TRP A 172 -0.07 -0.31 9.23
CA TRP A 172 0.81 -1.44 9.50
C TRP A 172 2.17 -1.39 8.78
N THR A 173 2.31 -0.64 7.68
CA THR A 173 3.46 -0.76 6.77
C THR A 173 4.73 -0.14 7.32
N LEU A 174 4.64 0.93 8.11
CA LEU A 174 5.83 1.70 8.52
C LEU A 174 6.69 0.96 9.56
N ARG A 175 6.05 0.24 10.48
CA ARG A 175 6.75 -0.66 11.41
C ARG A 175 7.46 -1.77 10.64
N ASP A 176 6.78 -2.36 9.67
CA ASP A 176 7.32 -3.43 8.82
C ASP A 176 8.48 -2.95 7.95
N ALA A 177 8.35 -1.75 7.37
CA ALA A 177 9.39 -1.13 6.57
C ALA A 177 10.68 -0.94 7.38
N ILE A 178 10.58 -0.41 8.61
CA ILE A 178 11.74 -0.26 9.49
C ILE A 178 12.26 -1.62 9.97
N ALA A 179 11.37 -2.56 10.28
CA ALA A 179 11.75 -3.91 10.67
C ALA A 179 12.43 -4.70 9.55
N HIS A 180 12.15 -4.38 8.29
CA HIS A 180 12.71 -5.06 7.13
C HIS A 180 14.01 -4.40 6.64
N TYR A 181 14.02 -3.07 6.47
CA TYR A 181 15.12 -2.36 5.79
C TYR A 181 16.17 -1.78 6.72
N VAL A 182 15.89 -1.54 8.01
CA VAL A 182 16.89 -1.03 8.95
C VAL A 182 17.61 -2.20 9.64
N PRO A 183 18.96 -2.29 9.55
CA PRO A 183 19.74 -3.30 10.25
C PRO A 183 19.43 -3.36 11.75
N PRO A 184 19.39 -4.55 12.38
CA PRO A 184 19.01 -4.70 13.79
C PRO A 184 19.84 -3.84 14.76
N ASP A 185 21.14 -3.68 14.51
CA ASP A 185 22.07 -2.88 15.34
C ASP A 185 21.85 -1.36 15.23
N ARG A 186 21.11 -0.92 14.21
CA ARG A 186 20.79 0.50 13.96
C ARG A 186 19.30 0.81 14.05
N ARG A 187 18.49 -0.14 14.50
CA ARG A 187 17.04 0.04 14.57
C ARG A 187 16.67 0.85 15.81
N PRO A 188 15.98 2.00 15.67
CA PRO A 188 15.47 2.71 16.82
C PRO A 188 14.42 1.86 17.55
N SER A 189 14.34 1.99 18.87
CA SER A 189 13.41 1.19 19.68
C SER A 189 11.98 1.71 19.55
N ASP A 190 11.02 0.85 19.21
CA ASP A 190 9.60 1.18 19.29
C ASP A 190 9.15 1.10 20.76
N ILE A 191 9.38 2.19 21.49
CA ILE A 191 9.15 2.27 22.94
C ILE A 191 7.67 2.34 23.33
N LEU A 192 6.79 2.59 22.36
CA LEU A 192 5.34 2.58 22.61
C LEU A 192 4.76 1.19 22.44
N ALA A 193 5.33 0.34 21.58
CA ALA A 193 4.90 -1.04 21.41
C ALA A 193 5.14 -1.87 22.68
N THR A 194 4.05 -2.25 23.35
CA THR A 194 4.06 -3.22 24.46
C THR A 194 4.01 -4.65 23.95
N ASN A 195 3.28 -4.88 22.85
CA ASN A 195 3.33 -6.11 22.07
C ASN A 195 3.64 -5.77 20.60
N PRO A 196 4.52 -6.54 19.93
CA PRO A 196 4.83 -6.31 18.52
C PRO A 196 3.61 -6.60 17.61
N PRO A 197 3.62 -6.10 16.37
CA PRO A 197 2.60 -6.48 15.39
C PRO A 197 2.66 -7.98 15.09
N ARG A 198 1.52 -8.59 14.73
CA ARG A 198 1.33 -10.04 14.48
C ARG A 198 1.66 -10.91 15.71
N HIS A 199 1.28 -10.42 16.89
CA HIS A 199 1.42 -11.11 18.16
C HIS A 199 0.05 -11.29 18.81
N ASP A 200 -0.16 -12.40 19.53
CA ASP A 200 -1.42 -12.72 20.24
C ASP A 200 -2.71 -12.60 19.39
N GLY A 201 -2.62 -12.86 18.09
CA GLY A 201 -3.74 -12.75 17.16
C GLY A 201 -4.12 -11.32 16.75
N LEU A 202 -3.28 -10.33 17.06
CA LEU A 202 -3.43 -8.94 16.63
C LEU A 202 -2.48 -8.62 15.48
N LEU A 203 -2.97 -7.98 14.43
CA LEU A 203 -2.14 -7.62 13.27
C LEU A 203 -1.31 -6.35 13.52
N LEU A 204 -1.85 -5.39 14.28
CA LEU A 204 -1.15 -4.18 14.69
C LEU A 204 -0.44 -4.36 16.02
N ALA A 205 0.57 -3.52 16.26
CA ALA A 205 1.22 -3.44 17.56
C ALA A 205 0.22 -2.95 18.62
N THR A 206 0.32 -3.49 19.83
CA THR A 206 -0.39 -2.93 20.98
C THR A 206 0.49 -1.87 21.61
N GLU A 207 0.01 -0.65 21.67
CA GLU A 207 0.77 0.45 22.27
C GLU A 207 0.41 0.67 23.74
N CYS A 208 1.33 1.28 24.48
CA CYS A 208 1.13 1.57 25.89
C CYS A 208 0.03 2.65 26.10
N ALA A 209 -0.80 2.47 27.13
CA ALA A 209 -1.91 3.38 27.41
C ALA A 209 -1.44 4.77 27.92
N GLU A 210 -0.33 4.81 28.65
CA GLU A 210 0.29 6.02 29.22
C GLU A 210 1.45 6.53 28.35
N VAL A 211 1.14 7.04 27.15
CA VAL A 211 2.13 7.48 26.14
C VAL A 211 3.24 8.35 26.74
N ALA A 212 2.90 9.38 27.51
CA ALA A 212 3.88 10.30 28.09
C ALA A 212 4.90 9.60 29.00
N ARG A 213 4.48 8.56 29.74
CA ARG A 213 5.34 7.77 30.62
C ARG A 213 6.29 6.91 29.79
N CYS A 214 5.80 6.22 28.76
CA CYS A 214 6.62 5.37 27.89
C CYS A 214 7.64 6.18 27.08
N LEU A 215 7.35 7.46 26.77
CA LEU A 215 8.28 8.37 26.11
C LEU A 215 9.40 8.91 27.04
N THR A 216 9.29 8.72 28.36
CA THR A 216 10.29 9.21 29.35
C THR A 216 11.74 8.85 29.03
N PRO A 217 12.11 7.59 28.75
CA PRO A 217 13.49 7.21 28.47
C PRO A 217 14.07 7.81 27.17
N ALA A 218 13.23 8.24 26.23
CA ALA A 218 13.70 8.71 24.93
C ALA A 218 14.30 10.11 25.01
N LYS A 219 15.51 10.26 24.45
CA LYS A 219 16.14 11.56 24.21
C LYS A 219 16.00 12.02 22.77
N ARG A 220 15.90 11.08 21.83
CA ARG A 220 15.73 11.35 20.40
C ARG A 220 14.64 10.43 19.87
N ILE A 221 13.69 11.01 19.15
CA ILE A 221 12.51 10.29 18.66
C ILE A 221 12.44 10.44 17.15
N TRP A 222 12.39 9.31 16.46
CA TRP A 222 12.03 9.22 15.06
C TRP A 222 10.52 9.19 14.94
N VAL A 223 9.97 10.02 14.06
CA VAL A 223 8.56 9.98 13.66
C VAL A 223 8.54 9.66 12.17
N ILE A 224 7.85 8.59 11.80
CA ILE A 224 7.77 8.13 10.43
C ILE A 224 6.30 8.09 10.06
N ARG A 225 5.95 8.72 8.94
CA ARG A 225 4.57 8.94 8.51
C ARG A 225 4.39 8.65 7.02
N VAL A 226 3.18 8.27 6.64
CA VAL A 226 2.78 8.17 5.23
C VAL A 226 2.45 9.55 4.67
N GLY A 227 2.89 9.81 3.44
CA GLY A 227 2.69 11.06 2.71
C GLY A 227 3.72 12.14 3.05
N THR A 228 3.60 13.27 2.34
CA THR A 228 4.43 14.47 2.55
C THR A 228 3.70 15.41 3.50
N LEU A 229 4.08 15.39 4.78
CA LEU A 229 3.41 16.13 5.86
C LEU A 229 4.27 17.33 6.30
N PRO A 230 3.79 18.58 6.16
CA PRO A 230 4.51 19.76 6.64
C PRO A 230 4.79 19.73 8.15
N ASP A 231 3.86 19.17 8.93
CA ASP A 231 4.05 18.88 10.35
C ASP A 231 3.92 17.36 10.58
N PRO A 232 5.01 16.67 11.00
CA PRO A 232 5.00 15.22 11.18
C PRO A 232 4.10 14.75 12.34
N LEU A 233 3.72 15.66 13.26
CA LEU A 233 2.91 15.32 14.43
C LEU A 233 1.41 15.50 14.19
N THR A 234 1.00 16.30 13.21
CA THR A 234 -0.42 16.47 12.88
C THR A 234 -1.05 15.14 12.52
N GLY A 235 -2.13 14.77 13.20
CA GLY A 235 -2.83 13.51 12.98
C GLY A 235 -2.06 12.26 13.42
N ILE A 236 -0.98 12.37 14.21
CA ILE A 236 -0.24 11.19 14.72
C ILE A 236 -1.01 10.44 15.83
N GLY A 237 -2.05 11.05 16.39
CA GLY A 237 -2.79 10.57 17.55
C GLY A 237 -2.76 11.60 18.68
N ALA A 238 -3.91 11.93 19.26
CA ALA A 238 -4.04 13.08 20.18
C ALA A 238 -3.09 13.00 21.38
N LYS A 239 -2.97 11.82 22.01
CA LYS A 239 -2.08 11.60 23.17
C LYS A 239 -0.60 11.67 22.79
N LYS A 240 -0.24 11.20 21.59
CA LYS A 240 1.12 11.24 21.04
C LYS A 240 1.52 12.67 20.69
N ASP A 241 0.66 13.38 19.97
CA ASP A 241 0.87 14.78 19.61
C ASP A 241 1.14 15.62 20.87
N GLU A 242 0.23 15.56 21.87
CA GLU A 242 0.37 16.31 23.12
C GLU A 242 1.69 15.97 23.85
N ALA A 243 1.99 14.68 24.03
CA ALA A 243 3.16 14.24 24.76
C ALA A 243 4.48 14.60 24.03
N LEU A 244 4.50 14.51 22.70
CA LEU A 244 5.68 14.84 21.88
C LEU A 244 5.91 16.34 21.85
N ARG A 245 4.89 17.16 21.58
CA ARG A 245 5.02 18.63 21.54
C ARG A 245 5.40 19.24 22.87
N LYS A 246 4.98 18.63 23.99
CA LYS A 246 5.32 19.10 25.34
C LYS A 246 6.82 19.00 25.66
N ARG A 247 7.53 18.03 25.07
CA ARG A 247 8.90 17.65 25.48
C ARG A 247 9.94 17.75 24.38
N PHE A 248 9.52 17.71 23.13
CA PHE A 248 10.40 17.63 21.98
C PHE A 248 10.08 18.72 20.96
N ARG A 249 11.09 19.05 20.17
CA ARG A 249 10.98 19.89 18.98
C ARG A 249 11.48 19.12 17.77
N THR A 250 10.87 19.37 16.62
CA THR A 250 11.36 18.83 15.35
C THR A 250 12.73 19.43 15.04
N LYS A 251 13.75 18.57 14.99
CA LYS A 251 15.12 18.96 14.62
C LYS A 251 15.28 19.00 13.11
N GLN A 252 14.81 17.96 12.44
CA GLN A 252 14.99 17.76 11.02
C GLN A 252 13.84 16.91 10.45
N VAL A 253 13.46 17.20 9.21
CA VAL A 253 12.47 16.44 8.45
C VAL A 253 13.06 16.12 7.08
N TRP A 254 12.86 14.89 6.64
CA TRP A 254 13.17 14.40 5.31
C TRP A 254 11.88 13.93 4.63
N TYR A 255 11.81 14.09 3.32
CA TYR A 255 10.65 13.74 2.50
C TYR A 255 11.05 12.72 1.42
N PRO A 256 11.38 11.46 1.78
CA PRO A 256 11.43 10.40 0.79
C PRO A 256 10.07 10.26 0.09
N GLU A 257 10.06 9.77 -1.15
CA GLU A 257 8.83 9.70 -1.96
C GLU A 257 7.68 9.03 -1.19
N GLY A 258 6.56 9.76 -1.04
CA GLY A 258 5.35 9.32 -0.35
C GLY A 258 5.47 9.10 1.14
N LEU A 259 6.52 9.61 1.80
CA LEU A 259 6.78 9.41 3.22
C LEU A 259 7.34 10.69 3.87
N THR A 260 7.13 10.82 5.17
CA THR A 260 7.77 11.86 6.00
C THR A 260 8.56 11.17 7.10
N VAL A 261 9.86 11.46 7.19
CA VAL A 261 10.73 11.00 8.26
C VAL A 261 11.16 12.23 9.05
N ALA A 262 10.88 12.28 10.33
CA ALA A 262 11.27 13.39 11.20
C ALA A 262 12.09 12.90 12.37
N LEU A 263 13.09 13.68 12.75
CA LEU A 263 13.87 13.49 13.97
C LEU A 263 13.51 14.60 14.95
N LEU A 264 13.09 14.19 16.14
CA LEU A 264 12.73 15.04 17.26
C LEU A 264 13.81 14.96 18.33
N GLU A 265 14.14 16.11 18.93
CA GLU A 265 15.09 16.26 20.02
C GLU A 265 14.46 17.03 21.18
N PRO A 266 14.99 16.95 22.41
CA PRO A 266 14.39 17.59 23.56
C PRO A 266 14.29 19.10 23.30
N ALA A 267 13.14 19.68 23.63
CA ALA A 267 13.01 21.12 23.65
C ALA A 267 13.98 21.66 24.71
N ILE A 268 14.87 22.58 24.33
CA ILE A 268 15.75 23.23 25.29
C ILE A 268 14.84 24.08 26.18
N THR A 269 14.65 23.65 27.42
CA THR A 269 14.11 24.52 28.48
C THR A 269 15.15 25.62 28.71
N ARG A 270 14.82 26.85 28.27
CA ARG A 270 15.49 28.04 28.80
C ARG A 270 14.98 28.33 30.20
#